data_AF-A0A415LWC5-F1
#
_entry.id   AF-A0A415LWC5-F1
#
_cell.length_a   1.000
_cell.length_b   1.000
_cell.length_c   1.000
_cell.angle_alpha   90.00
_cell.angle_beta   90.00
_cell.angle_gamma   90.00
#
_symmetry.space_group_name_H-M   'P 1'
#
loop_
_entity.id
_entity.type
_entity.pdbx_description
1 polymer ?
#
loop_
_entity_poly.entity_id
_entity_poly.type
_entity_poly.pdbx_seq_one_letter_code
_entity_poly.pdbx_strand_id
1 'polypeptide(L)'
;MEKLVRRPNAVILFISLSLLMMLTTGCQEIKLKAGIEAANKQCPIDMGETGKITSIVYDGENVVYTFYLNEEAANIKTLQKNPESMKTSLKIMFQNPNKEVKSLLDLVVKCKAGLQMIYIGKDSGEQVVCELTTDEIKEILNKDVDTTESDLAKLETQVQMANLQFPIQASEDVLIEKIELSDEAVIYICRVDEDLCDMNQIKANAAEVKQGIIETLDNQTDLATQLFIKSCVNCDRNIVYRYIGKQSEAQHDVVITVPELKDMLKKE
;
A
#
# COMPACT_ATOMS: atom_id res chain seq x y z
N MET A 1 -36.93 -68.14 -3.26
CA MET A 1 -37.67 -66.92 -2.89
C MET A 1 -37.20 -66.49 -1.51
N GLU A 2 -36.09 -65.75 -1.44
CA GLU A 2 -35.62 -65.15 -0.19
C GLU A 2 -35.79 -63.63 -0.28
N LYS A 3 -36.44 -63.11 0.76
CA LYS A 3 -37.01 -61.77 0.85
C LYS A 3 -35.91 -60.74 1.08
N LEU A 4 -35.75 -59.87 0.09
CA LEU A 4 -35.91 -58.42 0.21
C LEU A 4 -35.83 -57.80 1.63
N VAL A 5 -34.64 -57.75 2.23
CA VAL A 5 -34.28 -56.72 3.22
C VAL A 5 -32.82 -56.32 3.00
N ARG A 6 -32.56 -55.49 1.98
CA ARG A 6 -31.27 -54.81 1.83
C ARG A 6 -31.46 -53.37 2.34
N ARG A 7 -30.90 -53.15 3.53
CA ARG A 7 -30.92 -51.95 4.38
C ARG A 7 -31.12 -50.61 3.63
N PRO A 8 -32.16 -49.81 3.96
CA PRO A 8 -32.33 -48.44 3.47
C PRO A 8 -31.33 -47.44 4.10
N ASN A 9 -30.59 -47.87 5.12
CA ASN A 9 -29.75 -46.98 5.93
C ASN A 9 -28.45 -46.55 5.24
N ALA A 10 -27.96 -47.23 4.20
CA ALA A 10 -26.71 -46.84 3.53
C ALA A 10 -26.93 -45.73 2.48
N VAL A 11 -28.07 -45.72 1.78
CA VAL A 11 -28.41 -44.71 0.77
C VAL A 11 -28.85 -43.40 1.43
N ILE A 12 -29.58 -43.49 2.56
CA ILE A 12 -29.97 -42.32 3.35
C ILE A 12 -28.75 -41.67 4.05
N LEU A 13 -27.74 -42.46 4.46
CA LEU A 13 -26.48 -41.92 5.02
C LEU A 13 -25.61 -41.23 3.96
N PHE A 14 -25.63 -41.69 2.70
CA PHE A 14 -24.86 -41.08 1.61
C PHE A 14 -25.50 -39.77 1.12
N ILE A 15 -26.84 -39.68 1.12
CA ILE A 15 -27.56 -38.45 0.79
C ILE A 15 -27.45 -37.43 1.94
N SER A 16 -27.44 -37.88 3.21
CA SER A 16 -27.25 -36.97 4.35
C SER A 16 -25.80 -36.49 4.51
N LEU A 17 -24.78 -37.30 4.19
CA LEU A 17 -23.38 -36.85 4.19
C LEU A 17 -23.05 -35.90 3.04
N SER A 18 -23.66 -36.08 1.87
CA SER A 18 -23.49 -35.15 0.75
C SER A 18 -24.22 -33.81 0.97
N LEU A 19 -25.36 -33.81 1.67
CA LEU A 19 -26.03 -32.59 2.12
C LEU A 19 -25.28 -31.89 3.27
N LEU A 20 -24.56 -32.62 4.13
CA LEU A 20 -23.75 -32.01 5.20
C LEU A 20 -22.46 -31.34 4.69
N MET A 21 -21.90 -31.78 3.55
CA MET A 21 -20.75 -31.09 2.93
C MET A 21 -21.14 -29.81 2.17
N MET A 22 -22.44 -29.57 1.91
CA MET A 22 -22.91 -28.32 1.27
C MET A 22 -23.35 -27.24 2.27
N LEU A 23 -23.38 -27.52 3.58
CA LEU A 23 -24.00 -26.61 4.57
C LEU A 23 -23.01 -25.80 5.44
N THR A 24 -21.70 -25.92 5.22
CA THR A 24 -20.72 -25.05 5.92
C THR A 24 -20.03 -24.03 5.01
N THR A 25 -19.89 -24.30 3.70
CA THR A 25 -19.34 -23.35 2.72
C THR A 25 -20.39 -22.36 2.21
N GLY A 26 -21.61 -22.82 1.92
CA GLY A 26 -22.67 -21.98 1.35
C GLY A 26 -23.05 -20.79 2.23
N CYS A 27 -23.03 -20.92 3.55
CA CYS A 27 -23.34 -19.80 4.45
C CYS A 27 -22.26 -18.70 4.43
N GLN A 28 -20.98 -19.08 4.28
CA GLN A 28 -19.89 -18.10 4.23
C GLN A 28 -19.80 -17.46 2.84
N GLU A 29 -19.97 -18.24 1.78
CA GLU A 29 -19.95 -17.73 0.41
C GLU A 29 -21.13 -16.81 0.12
N ILE A 30 -22.34 -17.13 0.60
CA ILE A 30 -23.50 -16.24 0.52
C ILE A 30 -23.24 -14.93 1.27
N LYS A 31 -22.63 -14.99 2.47
CA LYS A 31 -22.24 -13.79 3.21
C LYS A 31 -21.19 -12.98 2.48
N LEU A 32 -20.20 -13.64 1.88
CA LEU A 32 -19.14 -12.97 1.12
C LEU A 32 -19.75 -12.24 -0.06
N LYS A 33 -20.55 -12.95 -0.87
CA LYS A 33 -21.26 -12.38 -2.00
C LYS A 33 -22.13 -11.20 -1.61
N ALA A 34 -22.92 -11.31 -0.54
CA ALA A 34 -23.76 -10.22 -0.06
C ALA A 34 -22.93 -8.99 0.39
N GLY A 35 -21.79 -9.23 1.07
CA GLY A 35 -20.86 -8.18 1.47
C GLY A 35 -20.22 -7.47 0.27
N ILE A 36 -19.79 -8.24 -0.73
CA ILE A 36 -19.21 -7.70 -1.97
C ILE A 36 -20.27 -6.96 -2.79
N GLU A 37 -21.50 -7.47 -2.90
CA GLU A 37 -22.60 -6.76 -3.56
C GLU A 37 -22.92 -5.42 -2.88
N ALA A 38 -22.86 -5.37 -1.54
CA ALA A 38 -23.02 -4.12 -0.79
C ALA A 38 -21.85 -3.15 -1.03
N ALA A 39 -20.61 -3.64 -1.08
CA ALA A 39 -19.43 -2.84 -1.39
C ALA A 39 -19.46 -2.30 -2.84
N ASN A 40 -19.86 -3.13 -3.81
CA ASN A 40 -19.95 -2.74 -5.21
C ASN A 40 -20.97 -1.62 -5.45
N LYS A 41 -22.05 -1.55 -4.66
CA LYS A 41 -23.02 -0.45 -4.72
C LYS A 41 -22.43 0.91 -4.34
N GLN A 42 -21.28 0.92 -3.65
CA GLN A 42 -20.56 2.15 -3.33
C GLN A 42 -19.62 2.58 -4.47
N CYS A 43 -19.45 1.74 -5.49
CA CYS A 43 -18.68 2.10 -6.67
C CYS A 43 -19.48 3.00 -7.63
N PRO A 44 -18.81 3.92 -8.35
CA PRO A 44 -17.37 4.16 -8.31
C PRO A 44 -16.93 4.89 -7.03
N ILE A 45 -15.85 4.43 -6.41
CA ILE A 45 -15.23 5.06 -5.23
C ILE A 45 -14.09 5.94 -5.74
N ASP A 46 -14.20 7.24 -5.52
CA ASP A 46 -13.17 8.22 -5.87
C ASP A 46 -11.97 8.08 -4.92
N MET A 47 -10.77 7.97 -5.49
CA MET A 47 -9.50 7.91 -4.75
C MET A 47 -8.67 9.19 -4.96
N GLY A 48 -9.29 10.28 -5.42
CA GLY A 48 -8.63 11.54 -5.71
C GLY A 48 -7.80 11.49 -6.99
N GLU A 49 -6.63 12.13 -6.98
CA GLU A 49 -5.79 12.30 -8.15
C GLU A 49 -5.28 10.99 -8.76
N THR A 50 -5.21 9.92 -7.96
CA THR A 50 -4.74 8.57 -8.35
C THR A 50 -5.75 7.83 -9.24
N GLY A 51 -7.04 8.18 -9.17
CA GLY A 51 -8.09 7.54 -9.95
C GLY A 51 -9.27 7.05 -9.11
N LYS A 52 -9.91 5.94 -9.52
CA LYS A 52 -11.13 5.44 -8.87
C LYS A 52 -11.23 3.92 -8.87
N ILE A 53 -11.89 3.37 -7.85
CA ILE A 53 -12.34 1.97 -7.86
C ILE A 53 -13.67 1.93 -8.60
N THR A 54 -13.71 1.24 -9.74
CA THR A 54 -14.89 1.21 -10.61
C THR A 54 -15.83 0.05 -10.30
N SER A 55 -15.31 -1.05 -9.80
CA SER A 55 -16.11 -2.20 -9.38
C SER A 55 -15.40 -3.07 -8.37
N ILE A 56 -16.19 -3.76 -7.55
CA ILE A 56 -15.77 -4.82 -6.64
C ILE A 56 -16.71 -5.99 -6.86
N VAL A 57 -16.22 -7.11 -7.34
CA VAL A 57 -17.05 -8.29 -7.66
C VAL A 57 -16.46 -9.56 -7.07
N TYR A 58 -17.27 -10.60 -6.95
CA TYR A 58 -16.80 -11.94 -6.60
C TYR A 58 -17.10 -12.86 -7.78
N ASP A 59 -16.07 -13.41 -8.41
CA ASP A 59 -16.19 -14.24 -9.62
C ASP A 59 -16.37 -15.74 -9.33
N GLY A 60 -16.33 -16.13 -8.04
CA GLY A 60 -16.39 -17.51 -7.57
C GLY A 60 -15.03 -18.05 -7.09
N GLU A 61 -13.93 -17.43 -7.52
CA GLU A 61 -12.56 -17.78 -7.11
C GLU A 61 -11.90 -16.63 -6.35
N ASN A 62 -12.10 -15.40 -6.79
CA ASN A 62 -11.47 -14.20 -6.24
C ASN A 62 -12.49 -13.08 -6.00
N VAL A 63 -12.21 -12.28 -4.98
CA VAL A 63 -12.80 -10.94 -4.89
C VAL A 63 -11.96 -10.01 -5.77
N VAL A 64 -12.56 -9.51 -6.84
CA VAL A 64 -11.92 -8.74 -7.89
C VAL A 64 -12.24 -7.26 -7.73
N TYR A 65 -11.21 -6.45 -7.52
CA TYR A 65 -11.26 -5.00 -7.53
C TYR A 65 -10.79 -4.48 -8.88
N THR A 66 -11.55 -3.59 -9.50
CA THR A 66 -11.16 -2.93 -10.77
C THR A 66 -10.89 -1.45 -10.53
N PHE A 67 -9.63 -1.06 -10.69
CA PHE A 67 -9.12 0.29 -10.55
C PHE A 67 -8.98 0.94 -11.92
N TYR A 68 -9.45 2.18 -12.02
CA TYR A 68 -9.19 3.04 -13.16
C TYR A 68 -8.19 4.11 -12.73
N LEU A 69 -6.97 4.01 -13.24
CA LEU A 69 -5.83 4.82 -12.82
C LEU A 69 -5.69 6.07 -13.67
N ASN A 70 -5.44 7.20 -13.02
CA ASN A 70 -5.03 8.41 -13.72
C ASN A 70 -3.53 8.31 -14.05
N GLU A 71 -3.18 8.17 -15.33
CA GLU A 71 -1.79 7.94 -15.76
C GLU A 71 -0.90 9.18 -15.61
N GLU A 72 -1.50 10.37 -15.43
CA GLU A 72 -0.78 11.57 -15.03
C GLU A 72 -0.22 11.47 -13.60
N ALA A 73 -0.91 10.76 -12.70
CA ALA A 73 -0.51 10.59 -11.31
C ALA A 73 0.26 9.27 -11.06
N ALA A 74 -0.03 8.21 -11.82
CA ALA A 74 0.60 6.90 -11.67
C ALA A 74 0.79 6.19 -13.02
N ASN A 75 2.04 5.94 -13.41
CA ASN A 75 2.36 5.29 -14.68
C ASN A 75 2.13 3.77 -14.64
N ILE A 76 1.13 3.30 -15.36
CA ILE A 76 0.75 1.87 -15.40
C ILE A 76 1.84 0.96 -15.98
N LYS A 77 2.68 1.45 -16.90
CA LYS A 77 3.81 0.68 -17.46
C LYS A 77 4.86 0.39 -16.41
N THR A 78 5.03 1.30 -15.47
CA THR A 78 5.95 1.11 -14.34
C THR A 78 5.39 0.05 -13.40
N LEU A 79 4.09 0.07 -13.12
CA LEU A 79 3.41 -0.97 -12.34
C LEU A 79 3.59 -2.36 -12.98
N GLN A 80 3.37 -2.45 -14.30
CA GLN A 80 3.52 -3.70 -15.05
C GLN A 80 4.95 -4.29 -14.98
N LYS A 81 5.97 -3.44 -14.90
CA LYS A 81 7.38 -3.87 -14.79
C LYS A 81 7.76 -4.35 -13.39
N ASN A 82 6.95 -4.09 -12.36
CA ASN A 82 7.28 -4.35 -10.96
C ASN A 82 6.17 -5.15 -10.23
N PRO A 83 5.81 -6.36 -10.70
CA PRO A 83 4.69 -7.13 -10.15
C PRO A 83 4.89 -7.53 -8.68
N GLU A 84 6.12 -7.85 -8.27
CA GLU A 84 6.42 -8.20 -6.88
C GLU A 84 6.28 -7.01 -5.92
N SER A 85 6.68 -5.81 -6.36
CA SER A 85 6.51 -4.59 -5.57
C SER A 85 5.04 -4.24 -5.39
N MET A 86 4.22 -4.43 -6.44
CA MET A 86 2.77 -4.27 -6.34
C MET A 86 2.16 -5.26 -5.35
N LYS A 87 2.56 -6.54 -5.45
CA LYS A 87 2.07 -7.60 -4.55
C LYS A 87 2.44 -7.31 -3.11
N THR A 88 3.67 -6.88 -2.87
CA THR A 88 4.16 -6.49 -1.54
C THR A 88 3.38 -5.28 -0.99
N SER A 89 3.12 -4.28 -1.81
CA SER A 89 2.31 -3.11 -1.43
C SER A 89 0.88 -3.49 -1.06
N LEU A 90 0.26 -4.41 -1.80
CA LEU A 90 -1.05 -4.96 -1.44
C LEU A 90 -1.01 -5.71 -0.11
N LYS A 91 0.01 -6.55 0.12
CA LYS A 91 0.19 -7.22 1.42
C LYS A 91 0.26 -6.21 2.56
N ILE A 92 1.00 -5.12 2.38
CA ILE A 92 1.14 -4.03 3.36
C ILE A 92 -0.18 -3.31 3.60
N MET A 93 -0.94 -3.00 2.55
CA MET A 93 -2.24 -2.32 2.69
C MET A 93 -3.21 -3.10 3.57
N PHE A 94 -3.16 -4.43 3.51
CA PHE A 94 -4.00 -5.31 4.33
C PHE A 94 -3.34 -5.75 5.65
N GLN A 95 -2.12 -5.32 5.96
CA GLN A 95 -1.52 -5.55 7.28
C GLN A 95 -2.26 -4.73 8.34
N ASN A 96 -2.44 -5.33 9.52
CA ASN A 96 -3.16 -4.73 10.65
C ASN A 96 -4.53 -4.14 10.26
N PRO A 97 -5.39 -4.93 9.58
CA PRO A 97 -6.68 -4.42 9.12
C PRO A 97 -7.56 -4.05 10.32
N ASN A 98 -8.39 -3.01 10.17
CA ASN A 98 -9.44 -2.73 11.15
C ASN A 98 -10.42 -3.92 11.27
N LYS A 99 -11.29 -3.90 12.28
CA LYS A 99 -12.15 -5.05 12.60
C LYS A 99 -13.04 -5.47 11.41
N GLU A 100 -13.54 -4.50 10.67
CA GLU A 100 -14.41 -4.71 9.51
C GLU A 100 -13.65 -5.36 8.35
N VAL A 101 -12.48 -4.83 8.00
CA VAL A 101 -11.61 -5.37 6.95
C VAL A 101 -11.08 -6.75 7.35
N LYS A 102 -10.69 -6.94 8.62
CA LYS A 102 -10.25 -8.25 9.13
C LYS A 102 -11.35 -9.30 8.97
N SER A 103 -12.58 -8.95 9.32
CA SER A 103 -13.75 -9.85 9.19
C SER A 103 -14.02 -10.22 7.73
N LEU A 104 -13.84 -9.29 6.79
CA LEU A 104 -13.97 -9.56 5.36
C LEU A 104 -12.86 -10.48 4.85
N LEU A 105 -11.60 -10.21 5.20
CA LEU A 105 -10.47 -11.06 4.81
C LEU A 105 -10.59 -12.48 5.40
N ASP A 106 -11.02 -12.59 6.66
CA ASP A 106 -11.34 -13.89 7.29
C ASP A 106 -12.41 -14.65 6.49
N LEU A 107 -13.40 -13.94 5.95
CA LEU A 107 -14.47 -14.51 5.16
C LEU A 107 -13.97 -14.98 3.78
N VAL A 108 -13.12 -14.19 3.13
CA VAL A 108 -12.41 -14.56 1.89
C VAL A 108 -11.60 -15.85 2.10
N VAL A 109 -10.83 -15.91 3.18
CA VAL A 109 -10.05 -17.10 3.57
C VAL A 109 -10.94 -18.32 3.81
N LYS A 110 -12.06 -18.16 4.55
CA LYS A 110 -13.01 -19.25 4.81
C LYS A 110 -13.68 -19.77 3.54
N CYS A 111 -13.87 -18.91 2.54
CA CYS A 111 -14.39 -19.28 1.23
C CYS A 111 -13.30 -19.87 0.31
N LYS A 112 -12.05 -19.96 0.76
CA LYS A 112 -10.88 -20.33 -0.07
C LYS A 112 -10.74 -19.47 -1.32
N ALA A 113 -11.14 -18.20 -1.19
CA ALA A 113 -11.04 -17.23 -2.25
C ALA A 113 -9.72 -16.44 -2.16
N GLY A 114 -9.28 -15.88 -3.28
CA GLY A 114 -8.19 -14.90 -3.32
C GLY A 114 -8.70 -13.46 -3.44
N LEU A 115 -7.77 -12.53 -3.54
CA LEU A 115 -8.02 -11.14 -3.93
C LEU A 115 -7.31 -10.86 -5.25
N GLN A 116 -8.00 -10.21 -6.18
CA GLN A 116 -7.44 -9.78 -7.45
C GLN A 116 -7.66 -8.28 -7.61
N MET A 117 -6.63 -7.58 -8.06
CA MET A 117 -6.65 -6.16 -8.34
C MET A 117 -6.29 -5.97 -9.80
N ILE A 118 -7.25 -5.47 -10.58
CA ILE A 118 -7.09 -5.14 -11.99
C ILE A 118 -6.96 -3.63 -12.09
N TYR A 119 -5.81 -3.14 -12.55
CA TYR A 119 -5.59 -1.72 -12.81
C TYR A 119 -5.69 -1.45 -14.30
N ILE A 120 -6.46 -0.43 -14.68
CA ILE A 120 -6.71 -0.03 -16.06
C ILE A 120 -6.26 1.43 -16.24
N GLY A 121 -5.35 1.69 -17.18
CA GLY A 121 -4.86 3.04 -17.48
C GLY A 121 -5.95 3.89 -18.12
N LYS A 122 -6.15 5.11 -17.63
CA LYS A 122 -7.20 6.01 -18.14
C LYS A 122 -7.02 6.37 -19.61
N ASP A 123 -5.79 6.63 -20.02
CA ASP A 123 -5.47 7.15 -21.35
C ASP A 123 -5.03 6.03 -22.30
N SER A 124 -4.26 5.06 -21.80
CA SER A 124 -3.72 3.94 -22.58
C SER A 124 -4.68 2.75 -22.69
N GLY A 125 -5.56 2.54 -21.70
CA GLY A 125 -6.37 1.33 -21.57
C GLY A 125 -5.58 0.05 -21.26
N GLU A 126 -4.28 0.17 -21.00
CA GLU A 126 -3.43 -0.97 -20.60
C GLU A 126 -3.91 -1.56 -19.28
N GLN A 127 -3.63 -2.85 -19.06
CA GLN A 127 -4.07 -3.56 -17.86
C GLN A 127 -2.89 -4.24 -17.15
N VAL A 128 -2.86 -4.11 -15.83
CA VAL A 128 -2.00 -4.90 -14.96
C VAL A 128 -2.84 -5.57 -13.89
N VAL A 129 -2.57 -6.85 -13.65
CA VAL A 129 -3.28 -7.67 -12.68
C VAL A 129 -2.31 -8.05 -11.57
N CYS A 130 -2.74 -7.88 -10.32
CA CYS A 130 -2.01 -8.35 -9.15
C CYS A 130 -2.96 -9.16 -8.27
N GLU A 131 -2.45 -10.25 -7.71
CA GLU A 131 -3.27 -11.22 -6.97
C GLU A 131 -2.65 -11.53 -5.61
N LEU A 132 -3.50 -11.71 -4.60
CA LEU A 132 -3.14 -12.33 -3.34
C LEU A 132 -3.89 -13.65 -3.22
N THR A 133 -3.12 -14.73 -3.08
CA THR A 133 -3.70 -16.06 -2.85
C THR A 133 -4.32 -16.16 -1.46
N THR A 134 -5.19 -17.15 -1.27
CA THR A 134 -5.81 -17.42 0.04
C THR A 134 -4.76 -17.61 1.14
N ASP A 135 -3.64 -18.28 0.87
CA ASP A 135 -2.59 -18.53 1.86
C ASP A 135 -1.81 -17.26 2.19
N GLU A 136 -1.56 -16.39 1.20
CA GLU A 136 -0.98 -15.06 1.46
C GLU A 136 -1.90 -14.18 2.30
N ILE A 137 -3.22 -14.24 2.08
CA ILE A 137 -4.20 -13.52 2.91
C ILE A 137 -4.21 -14.09 4.34
N LYS A 138 -4.11 -15.41 4.52
CA LYS A 138 -3.95 -16.04 5.85
C LYS A 138 -2.69 -15.56 6.55
N GLU A 139 -1.56 -15.48 5.84
CA GLU A 139 -0.30 -14.96 6.39
C GLU A 139 -0.46 -13.52 6.89
N ILE A 140 -1.14 -12.67 6.13
CA ILE A 140 -1.44 -11.28 6.53
C ILE A 140 -2.27 -11.25 7.81
N LEU A 141 -3.30 -12.11 7.92
CA LEU A 141 -4.20 -12.17 9.07
C LEU A 141 -3.58 -12.78 10.34
N ASN A 142 -2.64 -13.72 10.17
CA ASN A 142 -1.98 -14.45 11.24
C ASN A 142 -0.70 -13.79 11.75
N LYS A 143 -0.14 -12.83 11.00
CA LYS A 143 0.93 -11.96 11.51
C LYS A 143 0.33 -11.02 12.56
N ASP A 144 0.21 -11.49 13.79
CA ASP A 144 0.24 -10.62 14.96
C ASP A 144 1.64 -10.01 14.99
N VAL A 145 1.72 -8.71 14.73
CA VAL A 145 2.98 -8.03 14.50
C VAL A 145 3.65 -7.75 15.84
N ASP A 146 4.76 -8.43 16.09
CA ASP A 146 5.84 -7.88 16.91
C ASP A 146 6.31 -6.58 16.23
N THR A 147 6.03 -5.45 16.86
CA THR A 147 5.76 -4.12 16.26
C THR A 147 6.92 -3.44 15.51
N THR A 148 8.09 -4.05 15.40
CA THR A 148 9.30 -3.40 14.88
C THR A 148 9.77 -3.93 13.52
N GLU A 149 9.67 -5.23 13.25
CA GLU A 149 10.18 -5.83 11.99
C GLU A 149 9.24 -5.58 10.80
N SER A 150 7.93 -5.39 11.06
CA SER A 150 6.95 -5.04 10.03
C SER A 150 6.97 -3.57 9.63
N ASP A 151 7.32 -2.66 10.54
CA ASP A 151 7.23 -1.23 10.24
C ASP A 151 8.40 -0.77 9.37
N LEU A 152 9.59 -1.36 9.54
CA LEU A 152 10.72 -1.10 8.65
C LEU A 152 10.45 -1.59 7.22
N ALA A 153 9.90 -2.80 7.06
CA ALA A 153 9.55 -3.33 5.73
C ALA A 153 8.47 -2.48 5.03
N LYS A 154 7.54 -1.89 5.80
CA LYS A 154 6.57 -0.91 5.27
C LYS A 154 7.27 0.36 4.81
N LEU A 155 8.17 0.91 5.63
CA LEU A 155 8.93 2.11 5.29
C LEU A 155 9.81 1.88 4.05
N GLU A 156 10.49 0.74 3.95
CA GLU A 156 11.24 0.32 2.76
C GLU A 156 10.37 0.32 1.50
N THR A 157 9.18 -0.27 1.59
CA THR A 157 8.26 -0.31 0.45
C THR A 157 7.74 1.08 0.09
N GLN A 158 7.42 1.92 1.08
CA GLN A 158 7.02 3.31 0.84
C GLN A 158 8.13 4.10 0.13
N VAL A 159 9.38 3.94 0.55
CA VAL A 159 10.55 4.57 -0.10
C VAL A 159 10.73 4.04 -1.52
N GLN A 160 10.62 2.73 -1.74
CA GLN A 160 10.69 2.13 -3.09
C GLN A 160 9.58 2.66 -4.00
N MET A 161 8.37 2.84 -3.46
CA MET A 161 7.23 3.33 -4.22
C MET A 161 7.35 4.82 -4.53
N ALA A 162 7.76 5.63 -3.55
CA ALA A 162 8.05 7.05 -3.75
C ALA A 162 9.14 7.25 -4.81
N ASN A 163 10.18 6.41 -4.81
CA ASN A 163 11.24 6.42 -5.83
C ASN A 163 10.74 6.27 -7.27
N LEU A 164 9.55 5.72 -7.52
CA LEU A 164 8.99 5.66 -8.88
C LEU A 164 8.54 7.02 -9.41
N GLN A 165 8.29 8.00 -8.53
CA GLN A 165 7.90 9.35 -8.90
C GLN A 165 9.10 10.26 -9.17
N PHE A 166 10.29 9.87 -8.72
CA PHE A 166 11.53 10.63 -8.91
C PHE A 166 12.19 10.32 -10.27
N PRO A 167 12.95 11.28 -10.84
CA PRO A 167 13.31 12.59 -10.27
C PRO A 167 12.18 13.64 -10.35
N ILE A 168 12.09 14.53 -9.36
CA ILE A 168 11.10 15.63 -9.27
C ILE A 168 11.82 16.96 -9.12
N GLN A 169 11.41 17.97 -9.89
CA GLN A 169 11.90 19.34 -9.74
C GLN A 169 11.21 19.99 -8.53
N ALA A 170 11.97 20.27 -7.46
CA ALA A 170 11.44 20.87 -6.22
C ALA A 170 11.38 22.39 -6.30
N SER A 171 12.38 23.01 -6.94
CA SER A 171 12.47 24.44 -7.22
C SER A 171 13.27 24.66 -8.50
N GLU A 172 13.43 25.89 -8.99
CA GLU A 172 14.20 26.16 -10.22
C GLU A 172 15.67 25.66 -10.14
N ASP A 173 16.24 25.71 -8.95
CA ASP A 173 17.63 25.39 -8.62
C ASP A 173 17.84 23.99 -8.01
N VAL A 174 16.78 23.29 -7.58
CA VAL A 174 16.89 21.99 -6.89
C VAL A 174 16.05 20.90 -7.55
N LEU A 175 16.72 19.82 -7.94
CA LEU A 175 16.12 18.57 -8.41
C LEU A 175 16.27 17.50 -7.33
N ILE A 176 15.17 16.91 -6.87
CA ILE A 176 15.25 15.73 -6.00
C ILE A 176 15.39 14.50 -6.91
N GLU A 177 16.53 13.82 -6.83
CA GLU A 177 16.86 12.70 -7.71
C GLU A 177 16.22 11.39 -7.27
N LYS A 178 16.21 11.12 -5.96
CA LYS A 178 15.74 9.88 -5.35
C LYS A 178 15.69 10.01 -3.83
N ILE A 179 15.11 9.00 -3.20
CA ILE A 179 15.13 8.77 -1.76
C ILE A 179 15.92 7.50 -1.47
N GLU A 180 16.81 7.55 -0.48
CA GLU A 180 17.53 6.38 0.04
C GLU A 180 17.11 6.11 1.47
N LEU A 181 17.03 4.83 1.86
CA LEU A 181 16.81 4.44 3.25
C LEU A 181 18.12 3.89 3.81
N SER A 182 18.53 4.40 4.98
CA SER A 182 19.64 3.89 5.77
C SER A 182 19.16 3.44 7.16
N ASP A 183 20.09 2.94 7.97
CA ASP A 183 19.82 2.55 9.35
C ASP A 183 19.47 3.74 10.26
N GLU A 184 19.80 4.97 9.85
CA GLU A 184 19.63 6.17 10.67
C GLU A 184 18.61 7.15 10.09
N ALA A 185 18.35 7.09 8.78
CA ALA A 185 17.54 8.10 8.11
C ALA A 185 16.89 7.63 6.80
N VAL A 186 15.82 8.32 6.43
CA VAL A 186 15.35 8.44 5.05
C VAL A 186 15.99 9.69 4.44
N ILE A 187 16.75 9.53 3.35
CA ILE A 187 17.62 10.54 2.76
C ILE A 187 17.10 10.94 1.38
N TYR A 188 16.62 12.17 1.26
CA TYR A 188 16.28 12.81 -0.01
C TYR A 188 17.56 13.35 -0.66
N ILE A 189 17.93 12.79 -1.82
CA ILE A 189 19.10 13.22 -2.58
C ILE A 189 18.71 14.39 -3.48
N CYS A 190 19.19 15.58 -3.15
CA CYS A 190 18.83 16.84 -3.80
C CYS A 190 20.03 17.36 -4.62
N ARG A 191 19.90 17.41 -5.94
CA ARG A 191 20.91 18.02 -6.84
C ARG A 191 20.66 19.49 -7.02
N VAL A 192 21.66 20.29 -6.67
CA VAL A 192 21.63 21.75 -6.75
C VAL A 192 22.32 22.19 -8.02
N ASP A 193 21.65 23.05 -8.79
CA ASP A 193 22.25 23.74 -9.91
C ASP A 193 23.07 24.95 -9.42
N GLU A 194 24.40 24.81 -9.38
CA GLU A 194 25.27 25.85 -8.80
C GLU A 194 25.38 27.10 -9.67
N ASP A 195 24.87 27.06 -10.91
CA ASP A 195 24.73 28.27 -11.74
C ASP A 195 23.57 29.17 -11.25
N LEU A 196 22.62 28.62 -10.49
CA LEU A 196 21.46 29.32 -9.95
C LEU A 196 21.54 29.53 -8.43
N CYS A 197 22.14 28.60 -7.70
CA CYS A 197 22.21 28.63 -6.24
C CYS A 197 23.55 28.10 -5.72
N ASP A 198 24.32 28.95 -5.03
CA ASP A 198 25.61 28.55 -4.45
C ASP A 198 25.40 27.64 -3.24
N MET A 199 26.06 26.48 -3.23
CA MET A 199 26.09 25.55 -2.10
C MET A 199 26.50 26.20 -0.77
N ASN A 200 27.30 27.26 -0.79
CA ASN A 200 27.66 28.01 0.42
C ASN A 200 26.47 28.77 1.03
N GLN A 201 25.51 29.22 0.21
CA GLN A 201 24.30 29.87 0.70
C GLN A 201 23.39 28.87 1.40
N ILE A 202 23.24 27.67 0.85
CA ILE A 202 22.50 26.58 1.49
C ILE A 202 23.12 26.24 2.86
N LYS A 203 24.45 26.18 2.94
CA LYS A 203 25.18 25.95 4.20
C LYS A 203 25.00 27.09 5.20
N ALA A 204 25.09 28.33 4.74
CA ALA A 204 24.96 29.51 5.60
C ALA A 204 23.54 29.65 6.17
N ASN A 205 22.52 29.29 5.37
CA ASN A 205 21.11 29.44 5.69
C ASN A 205 20.45 28.11 6.11
N ALA A 206 21.24 27.11 6.51
CA ALA A 206 20.76 25.76 6.79
C ALA A 206 19.61 25.73 7.82
N ALA A 207 19.63 26.63 8.80
CA ALA A 207 18.57 26.76 9.79
C ALA A 207 17.24 27.25 9.19
N GLU A 208 17.29 28.22 8.26
CA GLU A 208 16.11 28.73 7.58
C GLU A 208 15.55 27.69 6.59
N VAL A 209 16.45 27.02 5.86
CA VAL A 209 16.08 25.90 4.96
C VAL A 209 15.38 24.80 5.76
N LYS A 210 15.94 24.43 6.92
CA LYS A 210 15.34 23.45 7.83
C LYS A 210 13.93 23.88 8.27
N GLN A 211 13.78 25.13 8.67
CA GLN A 211 12.50 25.66 9.13
C GLN A 211 11.45 25.64 8.01
N GLY A 212 11.82 26.02 6.78
CA GLY A 212 10.92 25.95 5.63
C GLY A 212 10.47 24.53 5.28
N ILE A 213 11.37 23.54 5.43
CA ILE A 213 11.01 22.12 5.26
C ILE A 213 10.03 21.67 6.35
N ILE A 214 10.30 22.02 7.61
CA ILE A 214 9.41 21.72 8.75
C ILE A 214 8.01 22.32 8.51
N GLU A 215 7.94 23.59 8.10
CA GLU A 215 6.67 24.25 7.80
C GLU A 215 5.92 23.60 6.64
N THR A 216 6.64 23.15 5.62
CA THR A 216 6.02 22.43 4.50
C THR A 216 5.43 21.11 4.98
N LEU A 217 6.19 20.29 5.72
CA LEU A 217 5.74 19.01 6.25
C LEU A 217 4.59 19.15 7.26
N ASP A 218 4.64 20.16 8.14
CA ASP A 218 3.63 20.43 9.17
C ASP A 218 2.31 20.96 8.57
N ASN A 219 2.37 21.68 7.44
CA ASN A 219 1.18 22.17 6.73
C ASN A 219 0.55 21.13 5.78
N GLN A 220 1.23 20.02 5.48
CA GLN A 220 0.66 18.97 4.64
C GLN A 220 -0.35 18.13 5.42
N THR A 221 -1.61 18.19 4.99
CA THR A 221 -2.71 17.42 5.58
C THR A 221 -3.03 16.14 4.80
N ASP A 222 -2.23 15.79 3.79
CA ASP A 222 -2.48 14.58 3.02
C ASP A 222 -2.11 13.34 3.84
N LEU A 223 -2.95 12.31 3.72
CA LEU A 223 -2.81 11.09 4.51
C LEU A 223 -1.50 10.35 4.21
N ALA A 224 -0.96 10.48 2.99
CA ALA A 224 0.26 9.78 2.60
C ALA A 224 1.48 10.34 3.34
N THR A 225 1.63 11.66 3.39
CA THR A 225 2.70 12.34 4.11
C THR A 225 2.62 12.10 5.62
N GLN A 226 1.42 12.16 6.21
CA GLN A 226 1.23 11.86 7.63
C GLN A 226 1.62 10.41 7.97
N LEU A 227 1.21 9.46 7.15
CA LEU A 227 1.58 8.05 7.31
C LEU A 227 3.09 7.84 7.14
N PHE A 228 3.72 8.51 6.18
CA PHE A 228 5.16 8.45 5.97
C PHE A 228 5.93 8.98 7.18
N ILE A 229 5.57 10.16 7.71
CA ILE A 229 6.19 10.73 8.92
C ILE A 229 6.03 9.77 10.11
N LYS A 230 4.83 9.19 10.27
CA LYS A 230 4.57 8.19 11.31
C LYS A 230 5.44 6.95 11.15
N SER A 231 5.62 6.46 9.92
CA SER A 231 6.52 5.33 9.62
C SER A 231 7.97 5.66 9.97
N CYS A 232 8.46 6.87 9.64
CA CYS A 232 9.80 7.31 10.05
C CYS A 232 9.95 7.33 11.59
N VAL A 233 8.96 7.86 12.31
CA VAL A 233 8.95 7.90 13.78
C VAL A 233 8.92 6.50 14.40
N ASN A 234 8.09 5.60 13.88
CA ASN A 234 7.98 4.22 14.36
C ASN A 234 9.28 3.44 14.15
N CYS A 235 9.98 3.70 13.05
CA CYS A 235 11.24 3.05 12.72
C CYS A 235 12.47 3.74 13.34
N ASP A 236 12.29 4.81 14.12
CA ASP A 236 13.40 5.62 14.65
C ASP A 236 14.36 6.10 13.54
N ARG A 237 13.79 6.62 12.44
CA ARG A 237 14.53 7.16 11.29
C ARG A 237 14.32 8.66 11.19
N ASN A 238 15.43 9.40 11.06
CA ASN A 238 15.38 10.83 10.74
C ASN A 238 14.97 11.04 9.27
N ILE A 239 14.59 12.26 8.92
CA ILE A 239 14.48 12.68 7.50
C ILE A 239 15.63 13.61 7.20
N VAL A 240 16.41 13.30 6.17
CA VAL A 240 17.58 14.08 5.75
C VAL A 240 17.38 14.58 4.34
N TYR A 241 17.56 15.88 4.13
CA TYR A 241 17.69 16.46 2.79
C TYR A 241 19.18 16.70 2.53
N ARG A 242 19.76 15.86 1.67
CA ARG A 242 21.16 15.93 1.28
C ARG A 242 21.29 16.73 0.00
N TYR A 243 21.73 17.98 0.12
CA TYR A 243 22.02 18.85 -1.01
C TYR A 243 23.41 18.56 -1.56
N ILE A 244 23.50 18.31 -2.86
CA ILE A 244 24.73 17.99 -3.58
C ILE A 244 24.85 18.89 -4.81
N GLY A 245 25.92 19.69 -4.86
CA GLY A 245 26.21 20.53 -6.03
C GLY A 245 26.48 19.69 -7.28
N LYS A 246 25.86 20.04 -8.42
CA LYS A 246 26.06 19.32 -9.69
C LYS A 246 27.49 19.45 -10.23
N GLN A 247 28.17 20.55 -9.94
CA GLN A 247 29.50 20.87 -10.48
C GLN A 247 30.61 20.51 -9.47
N SER A 248 30.43 20.88 -8.21
CA SER A 248 31.43 20.74 -7.15
C SER A 248 31.36 19.40 -6.40
N GLU A 249 30.23 18.69 -6.50
CA GLU A 249 29.89 17.53 -5.66
C GLU A 249 29.96 17.83 -4.15
N ALA A 250 29.99 19.10 -3.76
CA ALA A 250 29.97 19.51 -2.36
C ALA A 250 28.63 19.12 -1.74
N GLN A 251 28.67 18.61 -0.51
CA GLN A 251 27.48 18.12 0.18
C GLN A 251 27.13 18.97 1.40
N HIS A 252 25.83 19.07 1.69
CA HIS A 252 25.32 19.57 2.95
C HIS A 252 24.01 18.88 3.31
N ASP A 253 23.94 18.36 4.54
CA ASP A 253 22.78 17.65 5.05
C ASP A 253 21.96 18.56 5.96
N VAL A 254 20.67 18.70 5.64
CA VAL A 254 19.68 19.31 6.51
C VAL A 254 18.87 18.18 7.16
N VAL A 255 18.99 18.04 8.49
CA VAL A 255 18.44 16.91 9.24
C VAL A 255 17.21 17.33 10.01
N ILE A 256 16.08 16.67 9.75
CA ILE A 256 14.86 16.70 10.56
C ILE A 256 14.87 15.48 11.47
N THR A 257 14.96 15.72 12.76
CA THR A 257 15.17 14.69 13.77
C THR A 257 13.87 13.99 14.17
N VAL A 258 13.95 12.73 14.61
CA VAL A 258 12.78 11.99 15.12
C VAL A 258 11.99 12.77 16.19
N PRO A 259 12.60 13.47 17.17
CA PRO A 259 11.88 14.34 18.08
C PRO A 259 11.06 15.44 17.38
N GLU A 260 11.64 16.11 16.38
CA GLU A 260 10.94 17.14 15.61
C GLU A 260 9.77 16.53 14.81
N LEU A 261 9.95 15.35 14.23
CA LEU A 261 8.88 14.61 13.55
C LEU A 261 7.76 14.19 14.51
N LYS A 262 8.10 13.77 15.74
CA LYS A 262 7.13 13.45 16.79
C LYS A 262 6.31 14.67 17.18
N ASP A 263 6.90 15.86 17.19
CA ASP A 263 6.18 17.09 17.53
C ASP A 263 5.15 17.48 16.47
N MET A 264 5.40 17.18 15.18
CA MET A 264 4.44 17.36 14.09
C MET A 264 3.19 16.47 14.28
N LEU A 265 3.37 15.23 14.73
CA LEU A 265 2.28 14.26 14.92
C LEU A 265 1.40 14.51 16.16
N LYS A 266 1.85 15.37 17.10
CA LYS A 266 1.11 15.65 18.35
C LYS A 266 -0.05 16.63 18.20
N LYS A 267 -0.24 17.21 17.01
CA LYS A 267 -1.30 18.20 16.73
C LYS A 267 -2.65 17.58 16.33
N GLU A 268 -2.79 16.26 16.39
CA GLU A 268 -4.09 15.55 16.26
C GLU A 268 -5.00 15.71 17.49
#